data_AF-A0A2A2FGT3-F1
#
_entry.id   AF-A0A2A2FGT3-F1
#
_cell.length_a   1.000
_cell.length_b   1.000
_cell.length_c   1.000
_cell.angle_alpha   90.00
_cell.angle_beta   90.00
_cell.angle_gamma   90.00
#
_symmetry.space_group_name_H-M   'P 1'
#
loop_
_entity.id
_entity.type
_entity.pdbx_description
1 polymer ?
#
loop_
_entity_poly.entity_id
_entity_poly.type
_entity_poly.pdbx_seq_one_letter_code
_entity_poly.pdbx_strand_id
1 'polypeptide(L)' 'MYVPEDPPETCPACGDPYASVSRHDDGFVVNLLDNERYRRVCFHPVDPDADPGAAFDCFHHTHRQAGSSAGE' A
#
# COMPACT_ATOMS: atom_id res chain seq x y z
N MET A 1 -5.09 11.97 -4.40
CA MET A 1 -5.28 10.73 -3.61
C MET A 1 -6.68 10.18 -3.80
N TYR A 2 -6.78 8.92 -4.22
CA TYR A 2 -8.05 8.19 -4.39
C TYR A 2 -7.85 6.70 -4.05
N VAL A 3 -8.95 5.95 -3.90
CA VAL A 3 -8.90 4.49 -3.80
C VAL A 3 -9.04 3.93 -5.23
N PRO A 4 -8.10 3.10 -5.72
CA PRO A 4 -8.22 2.48 -7.03
C PRO A 4 -9.43 1.54 -7.11
N GLU A 5 -10.07 1.47 -8.29
CA GLU A 5 -11.30 0.70 -8.50
C GLU A 5 -11.10 -0.82 -8.48
N ASP A 6 -9.97 -1.30 -9.01
CA ASP A 6 -9.58 -2.71 -9.07
C ASP A 6 -8.21 -2.92 -8.41
N PRO A 7 -8.13 -2.89 -7.06
CA PRO A 7 -6.87 -3.08 -6.37
C PRO A 7 -6.46 -4.56 -6.34
N PRO A 8 -5.16 -4.86 -6.37
CA PRO A 8 -4.67 -6.24 -6.31
C PRO A 8 -5.08 -6.92 -5.00
N GLU A 9 -5.33 -8.23 -4.99
CA GLU A 9 -5.78 -8.94 -3.78
C GLU A 9 -4.70 -8.98 -2.67
N THR A 10 -3.42 -8.89 -3.04
CA THR A 10 -2.28 -8.88 -2.13
C THR A 10 -1.38 -7.68 -2.37
N CYS A 11 -0.59 -7.31 -1.36
CA CYS A 11 0.31 -6.18 -1.48
C CYS A 11 1.45 -6.52 -2.46
N PRO A 12 1.56 -5.84 -3.61
CA PRO A 12 2.58 -6.16 -4.62
C PRO A 12 4.00 -5.86 -4.14
N ALA A 13 4.17 -5.07 -3.07
CA ALA A 13 5.47 -4.76 -2.51
C ALA A 13 6.00 -5.84 -1.54
N CYS A 14 5.13 -6.58 -0.85
CA CYS A 14 5.56 -7.52 0.20
C CYS A 14 4.85 -8.88 0.20
N GLY A 15 3.86 -9.10 -0.67
CA GLY A 15 3.08 -10.34 -0.78
C GLY A 15 1.98 -10.53 0.26
N ASP A 16 2.03 -9.83 1.39
CA ASP A 16 1.05 -9.97 2.48
C ASP A 16 -0.32 -9.35 2.16
N PRO A 17 -1.40 -9.80 2.83
CA PRO A 17 -2.67 -9.07 2.86
C PRO A 17 -2.50 -7.66 3.42
N TYR A 18 -3.31 -6.74 2.93
CA TYR A 18 -3.37 -5.36 3.39
C TYR A 18 -4.80 -4.98 3.78
N ALA A 19 -4.98 -3.88 4.49
CA ALA A 19 -6.29 -3.41 4.97
C ALA A 19 -6.89 -2.33 4.08
N SER A 20 -6.06 -1.50 3.46
CA SER A 20 -6.51 -0.47 2.52
C SER A 20 -5.37 -0.06 1.58
N VAL A 21 -5.73 0.37 0.38
CA VAL A 21 -4.81 0.97 -0.60
C VAL A 21 -5.29 2.35 -0.99
N SER A 22 -4.34 3.26 -1.23
CA SER A 22 -4.59 4.58 -1.81
C SER A 22 -3.57 4.89 -2.91
N ARG A 23 -4.03 5.47 -4.01
CA ARG A 23 -3.21 5.94 -5.12
C ARG A 23 -2.96 7.43 -5.01
N HIS A 24 -1.73 7.85 -5.26
CA HIS A 24 -1.30 9.25 -5.23
C HIS A 24 -0.80 9.72 -6.59
N ASP A 25 -1.38 10.83 -7.05
CA ASP A 25 -1.15 11.50 -8.34
C ASP A 25 -0.25 12.76 -8.23
N ASP A 26 0.23 13.09 -7.02
CA ASP A 26 1.16 14.17 -6.74
C ASP A 26 2.03 13.80 -5.52
N GLY A 27 2.94 14.69 -5.10
CA GLY A 27 3.73 14.54 -3.88
C GLY A 27 2.86 14.47 -2.62
N PHE A 28 3.26 13.63 -1.68
CA PHE A 28 2.57 13.46 -0.41
C PHE A 28 3.56 13.19 0.72
N VAL A 29 3.16 13.52 1.95
CA VAL A 29 3.99 13.31 3.14
C VAL A 29 3.38 12.17 3.94
N VAL A 30 4.23 11.19 4.28
CA VAL A 30 3.87 10.09 5.16
C VAL A 30 4.61 10.21 6.47
N ASN A 31 3.89 10.03 7.56
CA ASN A 31 4.49 9.87 8.87
C ASN A 31 4.37 8.39 9.27
N LEU A 32 5.52 7.72 9.42
CA LEU A 32 5.58 6.30 9.78
C LEU A 32 5.49 6.16 11.30
N LEU A 33 4.34 6.53 11.86
CA LEU A 33 4.04 6.26 13.25
C LEU A 33 3.43 4.87 13.37
N ASP A 34 4.05 4.03 14.19
CA ASP A 34 3.36 2.86 14.71
C ASP A 34 2.13 3.38 15.47
N ASN A 35 0.95 2.99 14.99
CA ASN A 35 -0.30 3.30 15.64
C ASN A 35 -1.05 2.00 15.89
N GLU A 36 -2.01 2.05 16.81
CA GLU A 36 -2.75 0.86 17.26
C GLU A 36 -3.46 0.13 16.10
N ARG A 37 -3.75 0.82 15.00
CA ARG A 37 -4.48 0.27 13.84
C ARG A 37 -3.56 -0.23 12.72
N TYR A 38 -2.55 0.56 12.33
CA TYR A 38 -1.68 0.29 11.20
C TYR A 38 -0.23 0.14 11.68
N ARG A 39 0.38 -0.99 11.32
CA ARG A 39 1.75 -1.34 11.67
C ARG A 39 2.77 -0.78 10.69
N ARG A 40 2.41 -0.79 9.40
CA ARG A 40 3.29 -0.33 8.31
C ARG A 40 2.48 0.08 7.09
N VAL A 41 3.11 0.87 6.23
CA VAL A 41 2.64 1.17 4.88
C VAL A 41 3.72 0.75 3.88
N CYS A 42 3.31 0.08 2.82
CA CYS A 42 4.16 -0.30 1.70
C CYS A 42 3.87 0.61 0.51
N PHE A 43 4.90 0.94 -0.26
CA PHE A 43 4.81 1.79 -1.45
C PHE A 43 5.13 0.97 -2.68
N HIS A 44 4.27 1.01 -3.68
CA HIS A 44 4.50 0.35 -4.97
C HIS A 44 4.34 1.38 -6.10
N PRO A 45 5.28 1.49 -7.04
CA PRO A 45 5.12 2.38 -8.18
C PRO A 45 3.90 1.95 -9.01
N VAL A 46 3.19 2.92 -9.55
CA VAL A 46 2.16 2.64 -10.54
C VAL A 46 2.82 2.51 -11.91
N ASP A 47 2.33 1.60 -12.73
CA ASP A 47 2.77 1.51 -14.13
C ASP A 47 2.37 2.80 -14.86
N PRO A 48 3.32 3.60 -15.38
CA PRO A 48 3.01 4.86 -16.04
C PRO A 48 2.22 4.67 -17.34
N ASP A 49 2.26 3.48 -17.97
CA ASP A 49 1.44 3.17 -19.13
C ASP A 49 -0.02 2.89 -18.73
N ALA A 50 -0.26 2.48 -17.48
CA ALA A 50 -1.61 2.28 -16.93
C ALA A 50 -2.22 3.56 -16.37
N ASP A 51 -1.42 4.43 -15.75
CA ASP A 51 -1.87 5.73 -15.22
C ASP A 51 -0.70 6.75 -15.22
N PRO A 52 -0.58 7.61 -16.25
CA PRO A 52 0.59 8.47 -16.45
C PRO A 52 0.71 9.62 -15.43
N GLY A 53 -0.30 9.82 -14.56
CA GLY A 53 -0.27 10.81 -13.49
C GLY A 53 0.03 10.21 -12.11
N ALA A 54 -0.10 8.90 -11.94
CA ALA A 54 0.08 8.25 -10.65
C ALA A 54 1.55 7.94 -10.36
N ALA A 55 2.01 8.30 -9.16
CA ALA A 55 3.37 8.02 -8.73
C ALA A 55 3.44 6.70 -7.93
N PHE A 56 2.58 6.54 -6.93
CA PHE A 56 2.63 5.42 -5.99
C PHE A 56 1.26 4.99 -5.48
N ASP A 57 1.11 3.68 -5.30
CA ASP A 57 0.10 3.06 -4.44
C ASP A 57 0.67 2.81 -3.04
N CYS A 58 -0.12 3.17 -2.03
CA CYS A 58 0.21 3.04 -0.61
C CYS A 58 -0.67 1.97 0.05
N PHE A 59 -0.09 0.81 0.34
CA PHE A 59 -0.76 -0.34 0.94
C PHE A 59 -0.58 -0.34 2.46
N HIS A 60 -1.67 -0.19 3.20
CA HIS A 60 -1.65 -0.09 4.66
C HIS A 60 -1.90 -1.45 5.30
N HIS A 61 -1.02 -1.87 6.19
CA HIS A 61 -1.11 -3.16 6.87
C HIS A 61 -1.48 -2.98 8.33
N THR A 62 -2.48 -3.73 8.80
CA THR A 62 -2.75 -3.84 10.23
C THR A 62 -1.72 -4.73 10.92
N HIS A 63 -1.60 -4.60 12.24
CA HIS A 63 -0.76 -5.47 13.06
C HIS A 63 -1.08 -6.96 12.88
N ARG A 64 -2.36 -7.30 12.66
CA ARG A 64 -2.82 -8.68 12.43
C ARG A 64 -2.32 -9.26 11.10
N GLN A 65 -2.22 -8.45 10.04
CA GLN A 65 -1.90 -8.92 8.69
C GLN A 65 -0.39 -8.98 8.41
N ALA A 66 0.39 -8.09 9.03
CA ALA A 66 1.84 -8.06 8.87
C ALA A 66 2.59 -9.20 9.62
N GLY A 67 1.87 -10.14 10.23
CA GLY A 67 2.42 -11.34 10.86
C GLY A 67 2.29 -12.60 10.01
N SER A 68 1.79 -12.49 8.77
CA SER A 68 1.56 -13.61 7.86
C SER A 68 2.63 -13.71 6.77
N SER A 69 3.89 -13.44 7.10
CA SER A 69 4.99 -13.75 6.19
C SER A 69 5.14 -15.27 6.10
N ALA A 70 4.79 -15.86 4.97
CA ALA A 70 5.27 -17.20 4.63
C ALA A 70 6.79 -17.09 4.35
N GLY A 71 7.61 -17.71 5.20
CA GLY A 71 9.06 -17.75 5.03
C GLY A 71 9.81 -18.10 6.32
N GLU A 72 9.80 -19.39 6.66
CA GLU A 72 10.93 -20.07 7.33
C GLU A 72 11.90 -20.57 6.26
#